data_AF-A0A0F0CMY7-F1
#
_entry.id   AF-A0A0F0CMY7-F1
#
_cell.length_a   1.000
_cell.length_b   1.000
_cell.length_c   1.000
_cell.angle_alpha   90.00
_cell.angle_beta   90.00
_cell.angle_gamma   90.00
#
_symmetry.space_group_name_H-M   'P 1'
#
loop_
_entity.id
_entity.type
_entity.pdbx_description
1 polymer ?
#
loop_
_entity_poly.entity_id
_entity_poly.type
_entity_poly.pdbx_seq_one_letter_code
_entity_poly.pdbx_strand_id
1 'polypeptide(L)'
;SATSFFVGVILAYVHAFFFNASILAPMLKGWSVLFPEFKLIPYIDLYQVFVIFFLTVAPYVASTIIPSWKAAITDPDSVMRN
;
A
#
# COMPACT_ATOMS: atom_id res chain seq x y z
N SER A 1 -9.48 0.66 -1.90
CA SER A 1 -8.34 1.13 -1.07
C SER A 1 -7.91 0.14 -0.01
N ALA A 2 -8.81 -0.42 0.81
CA ALA A 2 -8.41 -1.46 1.78
C ALA A 2 -7.87 -2.73 1.10
N THR A 3 -8.56 -3.24 0.07
CA THR A 3 -8.10 -4.43 -0.68
C THR A 3 -6.74 -4.21 -1.34
N SER A 4 -6.53 -3.06 -1.98
CA SER A 4 -5.24 -2.72 -2.59
C SER A 4 -4.13 -2.56 -1.56
N PHE A 5 -4.43 -2.06 -0.37
CA PHE A 5 -3.47 -2.01 0.74
C PHE A 5 -3.05 -3.42 1.17
N PHE A 6 -4.00 -4.32 1.43
CA PHE A 6 -3.69 -5.69 1.85
C PHE A 6 -2.91 -6.44 0.77
N VAL A 7 -3.33 -6.33 -0.49
CA VAL A 7 -2.60 -6.92 -1.63
C VAL A 7 -1.17 -6.37 -1.70
N GLY A 8 -1.00 -5.05 -1.54
CA GLY A 8 0.33 -4.42 -1.52
C GLY A 8 1.22 -4.93 -0.38
N VAL A 9 0.69 -5.04 0.85
CA VAL A 9 1.42 -5.57 2.01
C VAL A 9 1.84 -7.03 1.80
N ILE A 10 0.92 -7.86 1.29
CA ILE A 10 1.21 -9.27 1.00
C ILE A 10 2.30 -9.39 -0.06
N LEU A 11 2.17 -8.65 -1.18
CA LEU A 11 3.16 -8.66 -2.26
C LEU A 11 4.53 -8.18 -1.78
N ALA A 12 4.58 -7.15 -0.94
CA ALA A 12 5.82 -6.66 -0.36
C ALA A 12 6.50 -7.73 0.52
N TYR A 13 5.73 -8.43 1.35
CA TYR A 13 6.24 -9.50 2.21
C TYR A 13 6.75 -10.69 1.40
N VAL A 14 6.00 -11.12 0.38
CA VAL A 14 6.42 -12.17 -0.55
C VAL A 14 7.69 -11.76 -1.28
N HIS A 15 7.75 -10.54 -1.81
CA HIS A 15 8.95 -10.02 -2.46
C HIS A 15 10.18 -10.00 -1.53
N ALA A 16 10.03 -9.52 -0.30
CA ALA A 16 11.14 -9.43 0.65
C ALA A 16 11.66 -10.81 1.08
N PHE A 17 10.77 -11.72 1.51
CA PHE A 17 11.20 -12.95 2.17
C PHE A 17 11.26 -14.17 1.25
N PHE A 18 10.34 -14.29 0.28
CA PHE A 18 10.35 -15.43 -0.65
C PHE A 18 11.36 -15.21 -1.78
N PHE A 19 11.47 -13.98 -2.29
CA PHE A 19 12.40 -13.63 -3.37
C PHE A 19 13.73 -13.05 -2.85
N ASN A 20 14.01 -13.13 -1.55
CA ASN A 20 15.21 -12.55 -0.92
C ASN A 20 15.42 -11.07 -1.27
N ALA A 21 14.33 -10.33 -1.40
CA ALA A 21 14.29 -8.95 -1.84
C ALA A 21 15.03 -8.73 -3.18
N SER A 22 14.95 -9.65 -4.14
CA SER A 22 15.74 -9.66 -5.39
C SER A 22 15.89 -8.30 -6.09
N ILE A 23 14.85 -7.47 -6.11
CA ILE A 23 14.89 -6.12 -6.70
C ILE A 23 15.65 -5.12 -5.82
N LEU A 24 15.45 -5.18 -4.51
CA LEU A 24 16.04 -4.25 -3.53
C LEU A 24 17.39 -4.70 -2.99
N ALA A 25 17.71 -6.00 -3.07
CA ALA A 25 18.92 -6.60 -2.55
C ALA A 25 20.19 -5.97 -3.12
N PRO A 26 20.30 -5.65 -4.44
CA PRO A 26 21.46 -4.92 -4.96
C PRO A 26 21.62 -3.53 -4.34
N MET A 27 20.52 -2.83 -4.05
CA MET A 27 20.56 -1.50 -3.42
C MET A 27 20.91 -1.57 -1.93
N LEU A 28 20.39 -2.57 -1.22
CA LEU A 28 20.61 -2.76 0.23
C LEU A 28 22.01 -3.29 0.55
N LYS A 29 22.52 -4.17 -0.31
CA LYS A 29 23.88 -4.69 -0.22
C LYS A 29 24.88 -3.61 -0.64
N GLY A 30 24.57 -2.83 -1.68
CA GLY A 30 25.49 -1.84 -2.21
C GLY A 30 26.58 -2.49 -3.07
N TRP A 31 27.74 -1.83 -3.18
CA TRP A 31 28.77 -2.16 -4.18
C TRP A 31 29.92 -3.03 -3.63
N SER A 32 29.79 -3.53 -2.40
CA SER A 32 30.85 -4.34 -1.77
C SER A 32 30.94 -5.72 -2.44
N VAL A 33 32.14 -6.19 -2.74
CA VAL A 33 32.38 -7.48 -3.41
C VAL A 33 32.18 -8.68 -2.45
N LEU A 34 32.14 -8.43 -1.14
CA LEU A 34 31.93 -9.44 -0.10
C LEU A 34 30.63 -9.16 0.65
N PHE A 35 29.58 -9.92 0.33
CA PHE A 35 28.35 -9.94 1.11
C PHE A 35 28.25 -11.23 1.93
N PRO A 36 28.05 -11.14 3.26
CA PRO A 36 27.59 -12.29 4.02
C PRO A 36 26.21 -12.74 3.50
N GLU A 37 25.82 -13.98 3.82
CA GLU A 37 24.50 -14.51 3.47
C GLU A 37 23.40 -13.53 3.91
N PHE A 38 22.58 -13.09 2.95
CA PHE A 38 21.54 -12.09 3.17
C PHE A 38 20.35 -12.74 3.87
N LYS A 39 20.46 -12.89 5.20
CA LYS A 39 19.42 -13.48 6.04
C LYS A 39 18.46 -12.38 6.50
N LEU A 40 17.39 -12.17 5.74
CA LEU A 40 16.27 -11.34 6.17
C LEU A 40 15.47 -12.08 7.23
N ILE A 41 15.43 -11.54 8.45
CA ILE A 41 14.61 -12.09 9.53
C ILE A 41 13.22 -11.46 9.40
N PRO A 42 12.15 -12.27 9.22
CA PRO A 42 10.80 -11.75 9.15
C PRO A 42 10.39 -11.07 10.44
N TYR A 43 10.06 -9.79 10.34
CA TYR A 43 9.56 -8.97 11.44
C TYR A 43 8.41 -8.11 10.94
N ILE A 44 7.32 -8.07 11.71
CA ILE A 44 6.14 -7.26 11.41
C ILE A 44 5.93 -6.32 12.59
N ASP A 45 6.01 -5.02 12.33
CA ASP A 45 5.63 -3.98 13.27
C ASP A 45 4.22 -3.47 12.94
N LEU A 46 3.27 -3.72 13.85
CA LEU A 46 1.90 -3.26 13.70
C LEU A 46 1.81 -1.73 13.61
N TYR A 47 2.66 -1.00 14.34
CA TYR A 47 2.71 0.46 14.25
C TYR A 47 3.01 0.90 12.81
N GLN A 48 4.03 0.31 12.18
CA GLN A 48 4.41 0.63 10.81
C GLN A 48 3.30 0.27 9.80
N VAL A 49 2.64 -0.87 9.98
CA VAL A 49 1.49 -1.28 9.16
C VAL A 49 0.36 -0.25 9.24
N PHE A 50 0.02 0.21 10.45
CA PHE A 50 -1.00 1.24 10.64
C PHE A 50 -0.60 2.59 10.04
N VAL A 51 0.66 3.01 10.21
CA VAL A 51 1.17 4.24 9.60
C VAL A 51 0.98 4.22 8.09
N ILE A 52 1.40 3.15 7.41
CA ILE A 52 1.25 3.02 5.95
C ILE A 52 -0.23 2.96 5.56
N PHE A 53 -1.07 2.25 6.34
CA PHE A 53 -2.51 2.19 6.09
C PHE A 53 -3.14 3.58 6.11
N PHE A 54 -2.90 4.36 7.16
CA PHE A 54 -3.48 5.69 7.29
C PHE A 54 -2.93 6.66 6.25
N LEU A 55 -1.64 6.60 5.93
CA LEU A 55 -1.04 7.45 4.88
C LEU A 55 -1.57 7.14 3.48
N THR A 56 -2.03 5.92 3.20
CA THR A 56 -2.49 5.53 1.86
C THR A 56 -4.01 5.52 1.73
N VAL A 57 -4.72 4.96 2.71
CA VAL A 57 -6.17 4.77 2.65
C VAL A 57 -6.91 6.04 3.05
N ALA A 58 -6.48 6.77 4.10
CA ALA A 58 -7.24 7.91 4.59
C ALA A 58 -7.32 9.08 3.58
N PRO A 59 -6.25 9.47 2.87
CA PRO A 59 -6.34 10.50 1.83
C PRO A 59 -7.27 10.09 0.68
N TYR A 60 -7.24 8.81 0.29
CA TYR A 60 -8.12 8.31 -0.76
C TYR A 60 -9.58 8.31 -0.31
N VAL A 61 -9.86 7.87 0.92
CA VAL A 61 -11.22 7.94 1.47
C VAL A 61 -11.68 9.39 1.50
N ALA A 62 -10.86 10.31 2.00
CA ALA A 62 -11.17 11.74 2.02
C ALA A 62 -11.48 12.31 0.63
N SER A 63 -10.75 11.91 -0.42
CA SER A 63 -11.02 12.37 -1.78
C SER A 63 -12.34 11.86 -2.35
N THR A 64 -12.80 10.68 -1.91
CA THR A 64 -14.08 10.09 -2.34
C THR A 64 -15.31 10.62 -1.59
N ILE A 65 -15.15 11.18 -0.39
CA ILE A 65 -16.27 11.66 0.43
C ILE A 65 -17.02 12.80 -0.26
N ILE A 66 -16.30 13.81 -0.76
CA ILE A 66 -16.91 15.00 -1.39
C ILE A 66 -17.80 14.64 -2.59
N PRO A 67 -17.34 13.88 -3.60
CA PRO A 67 -18.20 13.49 -4.72
C PRO A 67 -19.34 12.56 -4.28
N SER A 68 -19.10 11.64 -3.34
CA SER A 68 -20.16 10.75 -2.83
C SER A 68 -21.27 11.52 -2.12
N TRP A 69 -20.92 12.52 -1.32
CA TRP A 69 -21.89 13.36 -0.63
C TRP A 69 -22.69 14.21 -1.61
N LYS A 70 -22.03 14.83 -2.59
CA LYS A 70 -22.69 15.57 -3.68
C LYS A 70 -23.68 14.68 -4.44
N ALA A 71 -23.30 13.45 -4.77
CA ALA A 71 -24.20 12.50 -5.43
C ALA A 71 -25.44 12.17 -4.59
N ALA A 72 -25.28 12.01 -3.27
CA ALA A 72 -26.38 11.66 -2.36
C ALA A 72 -27.43 12.77 -2.19
N ILE A 73 -27.06 14.04 -2.38
CA ILE A 73 -27.98 15.18 -2.24
C ILE A 73 -28.52 15.69 -3.58
N THR A 74 -28.06 15.14 -4.71
CA THR A 74 -28.50 15.57 -6.04
C THR A 74 -29.83 14.93 -6.38
N ASP A 75 -30.78 15.73 -6.88
CA ASP A 75 -32.13 15.26 -7.22
C ASP A 75 -32.10 14.24 -8.37
N PRO A 76 -32.68 13.04 -8.22
CA PRO A 76 -32.65 12.00 -9.24
C PRO A 76 -33.35 12.40 -10.55
N ASP A 77 -34.43 13.20 -10.49
CA ASP A 77 -35.14 13.65 -11.70
C ASP A 77 -34.25 14.59 -12.53
N SER A 78 -33.38 15.37 -11.88
CA SER A 78 -32.43 16.24 -12.57
C SER A 78 -31.32 15.46 -13.29
N VAL A 79 -30.95 14.28 -12.78
CA VAL A 79 -29.92 13.42 -13.37
C VAL A 79 -30.49 12.56 -14.49
N MET A 80 -31.71 12.05 -14.35
CA MET A 80 -32.33 11.14 -15.33
C MET A 80 -32.85 11.85 -16.60
N ARG A 81 -33.00 13.17 -16.56
CA ARG A 81 -33.51 13.98 -17.68
C ARG A 81 -32.41 14.64 -18.52
N ASN A 82 -31.14 14.41 -18.18
CA ASN A 82 -29.94 14.76 -18.95
C ASN A 82 -29.34 13.52 -19.61
#